data_AF-A0A286EG19-F1
#
_entry.id   AF-A0A286EG19-F1
#
_cell.length_a   1.000
_cell.length_b   1.000
_cell.length_c   1.000
_cell.angle_alpha   90.00
_cell.angle_beta   90.00
_cell.angle_gamma   90.00
#
_symmetry.space_group_name_H-M   'P 1'
#
loop_
_entity.id
_entity.type
_entity.pdbx_description
1 polymer ?
#
loop_
_entity_poly.entity_id
_entity_poly.type
_entity_poly.pdbx_seq_one_letter_code
_entity_poly.pdbx_strand_id
1 'polypeptide(L)'
;MAAATKSKKPVKKAAPKAKGAALKQEPKERGNRYQFEGRNTQTESVVRGEVVAKNEEEARQKLARRSIKVLQITKMKKRRAKKITAQDITVFTRQLSTMMKAGLPLMQAFDIVAKGHANASMTQLLMNVRNDIEQGTALGDAFARHPKYFDKFYCNLVAAGEAGGVLDALLDKLATYMEKTQAIKKKVKSALVYPISVVVVAIVLVLVMMMFVLPEFKKVYDGMGAKLPALTQWMMDASDFFVAQGWIVILGMIGAVVGASFIHKNSPAVQKRVDALLLKLPIFGEIIRKATIARWARTTATLFTAGVPLVEILDSVAGAAGNIIYEEATHEIRSKVNQGISLTSAMQATDVFPNMVVQMASIGEEAGSLDDMLNKVAEFYEDEVDNAVAMLSSLMEPIIMVVLGSIVGVILIAMYLPLFSMGDALG
;
A
#
# COMPACT_ATOMS: atom_id res chain seq x y z
N MET A 1 74.43 11.00 33.69
CA MET A 1 73.56 10.98 34.89
C MET A 1 73.00 12.37 35.12
N ALA A 2 71.71 12.45 35.43
CA ALA A 2 70.84 13.60 35.19
C ALA A 2 71.04 14.79 36.16
N ALA A 3 70.83 16.00 35.63
CA ALA A 3 70.81 17.26 36.36
C ALA A 3 69.43 17.55 36.95
N ALA A 4 69.39 17.98 38.21
CA ALA A 4 68.20 18.38 38.95
C ALA A 4 68.17 19.90 39.13
N THR A 5 67.10 20.55 38.68
CA THR A 5 66.81 21.95 39.02
C THR A 5 65.32 22.08 39.35
N LYS A 6 65.01 22.28 40.64
CA LYS A 6 63.67 22.58 41.14
C LYS A 6 63.26 24.00 40.72
N SER A 7 62.16 24.14 40.00
CA SER A 7 61.50 25.43 39.76
C SER A 7 60.00 25.36 39.97
N LYS A 8 59.46 26.46 40.49
CA LYS A 8 58.13 26.71 41.03
C LYS A 8 57.00 26.39 40.05
N LYS A 9 55.96 25.67 40.50
CA LYS A 9 54.66 25.59 39.81
C LYS A 9 53.79 26.80 40.20
N PRO A 10 53.27 27.59 39.25
CA PRO A 10 52.11 28.43 39.50
C PRO A 10 50.83 27.61 39.29
N VAL A 11 49.86 27.79 40.19
CA VAL A 11 48.49 27.28 40.08
C VAL A 11 47.81 27.97 38.89
N LYS A 12 47.58 27.25 37.80
CA LYS A 12 46.74 27.71 36.67
C LYS A 12 45.36 27.06 36.76
N LYS A 13 44.35 27.92 36.89
CA LYS A 13 42.91 27.66 36.88
C LYS A 13 42.51 26.66 35.79
N ALA A 14 41.71 25.67 36.15
CA ALA A 14 41.02 24.80 35.21
C ALA A 14 40.05 25.64 34.35
N ALA A 15 40.22 25.58 33.03
CA ALA A 15 39.25 26.08 32.07
C ALA A 15 38.02 25.16 32.04
N PRO A 16 36.78 25.68 32.00
CA PRO A 16 35.61 24.83 31.84
C PRO A 16 35.56 24.33 30.39
N LYS A 17 35.45 23.00 30.24
CA LYS A 17 35.19 22.32 28.97
C LYS A 17 33.97 22.95 28.30
N ALA A 18 34.16 23.54 27.12
CA ALA A 18 33.08 23.99 26.26
C ALA A 18 32.24 22.76 25.85
N LYS A 19 31.08 22.60 26.50
CA LYS A 19 30.01 21.75 26.00
C LYS A 19 29.54 22.39 24.69
N GLY A 20 29.74 21.69 23.58
CA GLY A 20 29.18 22.06 22.29
C GLY A 20 27.70 22.37 22.46
N ALA A 21 27.35 23.61 22.15
CA ALA A 21 25.97 24.06 22.15
C ALA A 21 25.21 23.23 21.12
N ALA A 22 24.40 22.29 21.59
CA ALA A 22 23.35 21.71 20.77
C ALA A 22 22.53 22.87 20.21
N LEU A 23 22.57 23.03 18.88
CA LEU A 23 21.67 23.93 18.16
C LEU A 23 20.24 23.54 18.57
N LYS A 24 19.65 24.36 19.45
CA LYS A 24 18.24 24.29 19.78
C LYS A 24 17.47 24.37 18.47
N GLN A 25 16.91 23.25 18.04
CA GLN A 25 15.85 23.24 17.04
C GLN A 25 14.80 24.25 17.50
N GLU A 26 14.51 25.25 16.67
CA GLU A 26 13.38 26.14 16.91
C GLU A 26 12.14 25.27 17.12
N PRO A 27 11.32 25.53 18.16
CA PRO A 27 10.17 24.67 18.43
C PRO A 27 9.24 24.74 17.22
N LYS A 28 8.91 23.60 16.59
CA LYS A 28 7.75 23.48 15.69
C LYS A 28 6.56 24.09 16.43
N GLU A 29 6.15 25.31 16.07
CA GLU A 29 5.07 26.02 16.75
C GLU A 29 3.79 25.17 16.65
N ARG A 30 3.42 24.51 17.75
CA ARG A 30 2.17 23.73 17.84
C ARG A 30 1.01 24.72 17.99
N GLY A 31 0.35 25.06 16.89
CA GLY A 31 -0.81 25.95 16.87
C GLY A 31 -1.70 25.76 15.64
N ASN A 32 -2.88 26.37 15.66
CA ASN A 32 -3.72 26.51 14.48
C ASN A 32 -3.19 27.66 13.62
N ARG A 33 -3.27 27.51 12.30
CA ARG A 33 -2.90 28.56 11.35
C ARG A 33 -4.09 29.49 11.15
N TYR A 34 -3.87 30.78 11.31
CA TYR A 34 -4.85 31.83 11.09
C TYR A 34 -4.37 32.70 9.94
N GLN A 35 -5.23 32.91 8.96
CA GLN A 35 -5.00 33.91 7.92
C GLN A 35 -5.58 35.23 8.44
N PHE A 36 -4.83 36.32 8.32
CA PHE A 36 -5.26 37.64 8.77
C PHE A 36 -5.10 38.68 7.66
N GLU A 37 -6.00 39.65 7.69
CA GLU A 37 -5.87 40.93 7.02
C GLU A 37 -5.92 42.00 8.10
N GLY A 38 -4.88 42.84 8.16
CA GLY A 38 -4.77 43.87 9.18
C GLY A 38 -4.12 45.13 8.64
N ARG A 39 -4.30 46.24 9.34
CA ARG A 39 -3.64 47.50 9.03
C ARG A 39 -2.41 47.66 9.92
N ASN A 40 -1.25 47.89 9.33
CA ASN A 40 -0.07 48.26 10.09
C ASN A 40 -0.29 49.66 10.69
N THR A 41 -0.16 49.79 12.01
CA THR A 41 -0.44 51.03 12.73
C THR A 41 0.64 52.10 12.55
N GLN A 42 1.80 51.77 11.95
CA GLN A 42 2.89 52.71 11.69
C GLN A 42 2.90 53.23 10.26
N THR A 43 2.53 52.39 9.29
CA THR A 43 2.60 52.71 7.84
C THR A 43 1.23 52.88 7.20
N GLU A 44 0.15 52.69 7.96
CA GLU A 44 -1.25 52.62 7.51
C GLU A 44 -1.54 51.62 6.37
N SER A 45 -0.56 50.83 5.95
CA SER A 45 -0.69 49.86 4.88
C SER A 45 -1.46 48.63 5.32
N VAL A 46 -2.26 48.10 4.40
CA VAL A 46 -2.96 46.83 4.60
C VAL A 46 -1.96 45.69 4.40
N VAL A 47 -1.80 44.86 5.42
CA VAL A 47 -0.91 43.71 5.44
C VAL A 47 -1.76 42.45 5.55
N ARG A 48 -1.53 41.51 4.64
CA ARG A 48 -2.13 40.18 4.65
C ARG A 48 -1.06 39.15 4.96
N GLY A 49 -1.39 38.17 5.78
CA GLY A 49 -0.42 37.13 6.15
C GLY A 49 -1.02 35.98 6.94
N GLU A 50 -0.14 35.10 7.41
CA GLU A 50 -0.50 33.96 8.26
C GLU A 50 0.18 34.10 9.63
N VAL A 51 -0.52 33.70 10.69
CA VAL A 51 0.03 33.59 12.03
C VAL A 51 -0.34 32.25 12.66
N VAL A 52 0.61 31.62 13.34
CA VAL A 52 0.38 30.37 14.08
C VAL A 52 0.11 30.71 15.54
N ALA A 53 -1.04 30.27 16.05
CA ALA A 53 -1.46 30.51 17.44
C ALA A 53 -2.37 29.38 17.93
N LYS A 54 -2.47 29.17 19.24
CA LYS A 54 -3.34 28.12 19.81
C LYS A 54 -4.82 28.48 19.64
N ASN A 55 -5.17 29.74 19.85
CA ASN A 55 -6.51 30.31 19.72
C ASN A 55 -6.47 31.68 18.98
N GLU A 56 -7.64 32.23 18.67
CA GLU A 56 -7.74 33.51 17.93
C GLU A 56 -7.21 34.69 18.76
N GLU A 57 -7.39 34.66 20.08
CA GLU A 57 -6.90 35.68 20.99
C GLU A 57 -5.36 35.77 20.97
N GLU A 58 -4.67 34.63 21.06
CA GLU A 58 -3.21 34.57 20.96
C GLU A 58 -2.73 35.05 19.57
N ALA A 59 -3.48 34.73 18.50
CA ALA A 59 -3.17 35.23 17.16
C ALA A 59 -3.26 36.77 17.09
N ARG A 60 -4.33 37.35 17.64
CA ARG A 60 -4.52 38.81 17.72
C ARG A 60 -3.45 39.47 18.59
N GLN A 61 -3.05 38.86 19.71
CA GLN A 61 -1.97 39.36 20.55
C GLN A 61 -0.61 39.30 19.84
N LYS A 62 -0.30 38.21 19.14
CA LYS A 62 0.93 38.08 18.33
C LYS A 62 0.97 39.13 17.21
N LEU A 63 -0.17 39.44 16.57
CA LEU A 63 -0.27 40.47 15.54
C LEU A 63 -0.21 41.89 16.09
N ALA A 64 -0.82 42.14 17.25
CA ALA A 64 -0.72 43.43 17.95
C ALA A 64 0.73 43.74 18.38
N ARG A 65 1.50 42.74 18.83
CA ARG A 65 2.94 42.88 19.10
C ARG A 65 3.77 43.24 17.87
N ARG A 66 3.25 42.99 16.66
CA ARG A 66 3.86 43.36 15.38
C ARG A 66 3.30 44.67 14.82
N SER A 67 2.60 45.45 15.62
CA SER A 67 1.95 46.71 15.20
C SER A 67 0.90 46.50 14.09
N ILE A 68 0.25 45.33 14.04
CA ILE A 68 -0.80 45.04 13.06
C ILE A 68 -2.15 45.01 13.76
N LYS A 69 -3.01 45.98 13.45
CA LYS A 69 -4.42 45.99 13.87
C LYS A 69 -5.22 45.06 12.95
N VAL A 70 -5.65 43.93 13.50
CA VAL A 70 -6.40 42.90 12.76
C VAL A 70 -7.78 43.43 12.34
N LEU A 71 -8.07 43.41 11.04
CA LEU A 71 -9.37 43.75 10.47
C LEU A 71 -10.22 42.49 10.28
N GLN A 72 -9.61 41.43 9.76
CA GLN A 72 -10.19 40.10 9.70
C GLN A 72 -9.17 39.04 10.08
N ILE A 73 -9.63 38.01 10.78
CA ILE A 73 -8.84 36.84 11.09
C ILE A 73 -9.70 35.60 10.95
N THR A 74 -9.23 34.66 10.15
CA THR A 74 -9.95 33.43 9.84
C THR A 74 -9.08 32.25 10.19
N LYS A 75 -9.59 31.36 11.04
CA LYS A 75 -8.94 30.08 11.31
C LYS A 75 -8.92 29.26 10.03
N MET A 76 -7.75 28.96 9.52
CA MET A 76 -7.63 28.09 8.36
C MET A 76 -8.05 26.68 8.78
N LYS A 77 -8.96 26.07 8.01
CA LYS A 77 -9.25 24.64 8.16
C LYS A 77 -7.93 23.90 7.99
N LYS A 78 -7.58 23.03 8.94
CA LYS A 78 -6.40 22.16 8.81
C LYS A 78 -6.55 21.43 7.48
N ARG A 79 -5.71 21.76 6.49
CA ARG A 79 -5.70 21.05 5.22
C ARG A 79 -5.37 19.61 5.57
N ARG A 80 -6.32 18.69 5.36
CA ARG A 80 -6.13 17.29 5.72
C ARG A 80 -4.92 16.80 4.93
N ALA A 81 -3.85 16.44 5.64
CA ALA A 81 -2.64 15.95 5.02
C ALA A 81 -3.00 14.79 4.10
N LYS A 82 -2.80 14.95 2.79
CA LYS A 82 -3.12 13.91 1.82
C LYS A 82 -2.22 12.71 2.15
N LYS A 83 -2.81 11.53 2.28
CA LYS A 83 -2.04 10.31 2.60
C LYS A 83 -1.01 10.08 1.48
N ILE A 84 0.22 9.75 1.85
CA ILE A 84 1.26 9.35 0.90
C ILE A 84 0.87 8.00 0.32
N THR A 85 0.83 7.91 -1.01
CA THR A 85 0.48 6.72 -1.77
C THR A 85 1.72 6.08 -2.38
N ALA A 86 1.63 4.80 -2.78
CA ALA A 86 2.72 4.14 -3.48
C ALA A 86 3.07 4.87 -4.81
N GLN A 87 2.07 5.41 -5.50
CA GLN A 87 2.25 6.19 -6.73
C GLN A 87 3.11 7.43 -6.49
N ASP A 88 2.92 8.13 -5.37
CA ASP A 88 3.72 9.31 -5.02
C ASP A 88 5.23 8.95 -4.93
N ILE A 89 5.55 7.79 -4.34
CA ILE A 89 6.92 7.30 -4.19
C ILE A 89 7.51 6.90 -5.55
N THR A 90 6.73 6.25 -6.40
CA THR A 90 7.16 5.86 -7.75
C THR A 90 7.44 7.06 -8.63
N VAL A 91 6.56 8.07 -8.60
CA VAL A 91 6.76 9.31 -9.37
C VAL A 91 8.02 10.03 -8.89
N PHE A 92 8.20 10.15 -7.58
CA PHE A 92 9.43 10.71 -7.01
C PHE A 92 10.68 9.97 -7.50
N THR A 93 10.68 8.63 -7.40
CA THR A 93 11.84 7.79 -7.75
C THR A 93 12.16 7.87 -9.24
N ARG A 94 11.14 7.83 -10.11
CA ARG A 94 11.29 8.01 -11.56
C ARG A 94 11.86 9.37 -11.90
N GLN A 95 11.31 10.44 -11.34
CA GLN A 95 11.77 11.81 -11.58
C GLN A 95 13.21 12.02 -11.09
N LEU A 96 13.56 11.47 -9.91
CA LEU A 96 14.92 11.52 -9.40
C LEU A 96 15.90 10.80 -10.34
N SER A 97 15.55 9.60 -10.81
CA SER A 97 16.33 8.86 -11.80
C SER A 97 16.53 9.67 -13.09
N THR A 98 15.47 10.27 -13.63
CA THR A 98 15.55 11.09 -14.85
C THR A 98 16.48 12.29 -14.68
N MET A 99 16.39 12.99 -13.55
CA MET A 99 17.24 14.15 -13.27
C MET A 99 18.70 13.74 -13.08
N MET A 100 18.96 12.63 -12.38
CA MET A 100 20.31 12.10 -12.20
C MET A 100 20.92 11.64 -13.52
N LYS A 101 20.16 10.95 -14.38
CA LYS A 101 20.59 10.58 -15.73
C LYS A 101 20.90 11.79 -16.62
N ALA A 102 20.23 12.92 -16.38
CA ALA A 102 20.53 14.19 -17.04
C ALA A 102 21.79 14.90 -16.48
N GLY A 103 22.49 14.27 -15.53
CA GLY A 103 23.74 14.78 -14.96
C GLY A 103 23.56 15.78 -13.83
N LEU A 104 22.35 15.98 -13.30
CA LEU A 104 22.16 16.87 -12.16
C LEU A 104 22.75 16.24 -10.88
N PRO A 105 23.47 17.00 -10.05
CA PRO A 105 23.92 16.55 -8.74
C PRO A 105 22.75 16.04 -7.88
N LEU A 106 22.96 14.94 -7.15
CA LEU A 106 21.92 14.27 -6.34
C LEU A 106 21.13 15.24 -5.45
N MET A 107 21.81 16.09 -4.69
CA MET A 107 21.14 17.04 -3.78
C MET A 107 20.27 18.07 -4.52
N GLN A 108 20.68 18.50 -5.71
CA GLN A 108 19.92 19.43 -6.54
C GLN A 108 18.71 18.73 -7.16
N ALA A 109 18.92 17.55 -7.76
CA ALA A 109 17.85 16.72 -8.31
C ALA A 109 16.80 16.40 -7.24
N PHE A 110 17.24 15.98 -6.05
CA PHE A 110 16.37 15.66 -4.92
C PHE A 110 15.54 16.88 -4.49
N ASP A 111 16.15 18.06 -4.34
CA ASP A 111 15.44 19.28 -3.94
C ASP A 111 14.37 19.70 -4.96
N ILE A 112 14.69 19.65 -6.26
CA ILE A 112 13.75 19.99 -7.33
C ILE A 112 12.54 19.05 -7.30
N VAL A 113 12.78 17.73 -7.26
CA VAL A 113 11.72 16.73 -7.28
C VAL A 113 10.88 16.77 -5.99
N ALA A 114 11.51 16.96 -4.83
CA ALA A 114 10.80 17.07 -3.56
C ALA A 114 9.86 18.28 -3.51
N LYS A 115 10.32 19.45 -3.97
CA LYS A 115 9.52 20.69 -4.04
C LYS A 115 8.43 20.62 -5.11
N GLY A 116 8.70 19.96 -6.24
CA GLY A 116 7.77 19.82 -7.37
C GLY A 116 6.62 18.83 -7.12
N HIS A 117 6.66 18.05 -6.04
CA HIS A 117 5.67 17.01 -5.79
C HIS A 117 4.29 17.58 -5.40
N ALA A 118 3.22 17.12 -6.06
CA ALA A 118 1.86 17.65 -5.85
C ALA A 118 1.27 17.37 -4.44
N ASN A 119 1.75 16.32 -3.77
CA ASN A 119 1.34 15.95 -2.42
C ASN A 119 2.26 16.61 -1.36
N ALA A 120 1.74 17.61 -0.64
CA ALA A 120 2.49 18.32 0.40
C ALA A 120 3.01 17.41 1.53
N SER A 121 2.32 16.31 1.85
CA SER A 121 2.80 15.34 2.84
C SER A 121 4.06 14.62 2.35
N MET A 122 4.12 14.32 1.05
CA MET A 122 5.27 13.70 0.41
C MET A 122 6.44 14.69 0.35
N THR A 123 6.19 15.94 -0.05
CA THR A 123 7.20 17.01 0.00
C THR A 123 7.81 17.14 1.40
N GLN A 124 6.99 17.14 2.46
CA GLN A 124 7.51 17.22 3.82
C GLN A 124 8.34 16.00 4.22
N LEU A 125 7.95 14.79 3.81
CA LEU A 125 8.71 13.57 4.05
C LEU A 125 10.08 13.66 3.36
N LEU A 126 10.08 13.98 2.07
CA LEU A 126 11.28 14.10 1.26
C LEU A 126 12.20 15.21 1.78
N MET A 127 11.65 16.34 2.24
CA MET A 127 12.47 17.39 2.86
C MET A 127 13.17 16.94 4.14
N ASN A 128 12.55 16.05 4.93
CA ASN A 128 13.24 15.47 6.08
C ASN A 128 14.39 14.55 5.63
N VAL A 129 14.15 13.71 4.62
CA VAL A 129 15.18 12.84 4.04
C VAL A 129 16.34 13.68 3.47
N ARG A 130 16.05 14.75 2.73
CA ARG A 130 17.04 15.71 2.22
C ARG A 130 17.90 16.27 3.35
N ASN A 131 17.28 16.69 4.45
CA ASN A 131 18.00 17.25 5.59
C ASN A 131 18.92 16.22 6.26
N ASP A 132 18.54 14.94 6.27
CA ASP A 132 19.38 13.86 6.79
C ASP A 132 20.59 13.61 5.88
N ILE A 133 20.41 13.67 4.56
CA ILE A 133 21.50 13.56 3.58
C ILE A 133 22.44 14.77 3.67
N GLU A 134 21.90 15.98 3.83
CA GLU A 134 22.68 17.22 4.00
C GLU A 134 23.53 17.19 5.29
N GLN A 135 23.11 16.43 6.29
CA GLN A 135 23.87 16.17 7.52
C GLN A 135 24.90 15.04 7.37
N GLY A 136 25.05 14.44 6.19
CA GLY A 136 26.01 13.38 5.90
C GLY A 136 25.51 11.96 6.13
N THR A 137 24.20 11.75 6.29
CA THR A 137 23.63 10.39 6.31
C THR A 137 23.62 9.83 4.89
N ALA A 138 24.04 8.57 4.71
CA ALA A 138 23.94 7.88 3.42
C ALA A 138 22.47 7.85 2.94
N LEU A 139 22.27 7.93 1.63
CA LEU A 139 20.95 8.02 1.01
C LEU A 139 20.06 6.82 1.39
N GLY A 140 20.61 5.61 1.33
CA GLY A 140 19.90 4.38 1.73
C GLY A 140 19.42 4.41 3.18
N ASP A 141 20.28 4.86 4.10
CA ASP A 141 19.97 4.97 5.53
C ASP A 141 18.93 6.05 5.83
N ALA A 142 18.99 7.17 5.10
CA ALA A 142 18.02 8.25 5.22
C ALA A 142 16.61 7.77 4.82
N PHE A 143 16.48 6.94 3.78
CA PHE A 143 15.22 6.28 3.44
C PHE A 143 14.80 5.23 4.47
N ALA A 144 15.74 4.47 5.03
CA ALA A 144 15.46 3.41 6.01
C ALA A 144 14.84 3.94 7.32
N ARG A 145 15.02 5.22 7.66
CA ARG A 145 14.31 5.89 8.77
C ARG A 145 12.80 6.00 8.56
N HIS A 146 12.31 5.71 7.35
CA HIS A 146 10.91 5.78 6.97
C HIS A 146 10.38 4.44 6.41
N PRO A 147 10.43 3.34 7.20
CA PRO A 147 10.15 1.97 6.74
C PRO A 147 8.70 1.75 6.30
N LYS A 148 7.80 2.67 6.66
CA LYS A 148 6.39 2.65 6.22
C LYS A 148 6.24 2.95 4.71
N TYR A 149 7.20 3.66 4.12
CA TYR A 149 7.14 4.13 2.75
C TYR A 149 8.23 3.50 1.88
N PHE A 150 9.41 3.30 2.45
CA PHE A 150 10.55 2.68 1.77
C PHE A 150 10.82 1.32 2.42
N ASP A 151 10.62 0.26 1.64
CA ASP A 151 10.92 -1.10 2.10
C ASP A 151 12.43 -1.39 2.06
N LYS A 152 12.84 -2.54 2.60
CA LYS A 152 14.24 -2.97 2.61
C LYS A 152 14.82 -3.03 1.19
N PHE A 153 14.03 -3.53 0.23
CA PHE A 153 14.43 -3.60 -1.17
C PHE A 153 14.81 -2.23 -1.73
N TYR A 154 13.97 -1.22 -1.54
CA TYR A 154 14.24 0.16 -1.93
C TYR A 154 15.53 0.67 -1.30
N CYS A 155 15.67 0.53 0.01
CA CYS A 155 16.81 1.07 0.75
C CYS A 155 18.13 0.40 0.34
N ASN A 156 18.14 -0.92 0.18
CA ASN A 156 19.33 -1.69 -0.16
C ASN A 156 19.79 -1.42 -1.60
N LEU A 157 18.85 -1.31 -2.54
CA LEU A 157 19.20 -0.98 -3.94
C LEU A 157 19.77 0.44 -4.04
N VAL A 158 19.23 1.39 -3.29
CA VAL A 158 19.75 2.75 -3.24
C VAL A 158 21.14 2.79 -2.58
N ALA A 159 21.35 2.07 -1.48
CA ALA A 159 22.64 1.97 -0.82
C ALA A 159 23.71 1.34 -1.72
N ALA A 160 23.36 0.28 -2.46
CA ALA A 160 24.25 -0.35 -3.44
C ALA A 160 24.61 0.62 -4.58
N GLY A 161 23.66 1.44 -5.02
CA GLY A 161 23.87 2.42 -6.08
C GLY A 161 24.77 3.57 -5.64
N GLU A 162 24.60 4.03 -4.41
CA GLU A 162 25.44 5.06 -3.80
C GLU A 162 26.87 4.54 -3.58
N ALA A 163 27.04 3.35 -3.01
CA ALA A 163 28.35 2.75 -2.77
C ALA A 163 29.09 2.40 -4.07
N GLY A 164 28.36 1.93 -5.08
CA GLY A 164 28.89 1.56 -6.39
C GLY A 164 29.03 2.71 -7.38
N GLY A 165 28.59 3.93 -7.03
CA GLY A 165 28.64 5.09 -7.93
C GLY A 165 27.73 4.98 -9.17
N VAL A 166 26.76 4.07 -9.15
CA VAL A 166 25.82 3.76 -10.27
C VAL A 166 24.37 4.04 -9.88
N LEU A 167 24.17 5.04 -9.02
CA LEU A 167 22.88 5.37 -8.42
C LEU A 167 21.81 5.74 -9.47
N ASP A 168 22.19 6.41 -10.56
CA ASP A 168 21.30 6.77 -11.65
C ASP A 168 20.71 5.55 -12.37
N ALA A 169 21.54 4.54 -12.65
CA ALA A 169 21.14 3.28 -13.25
C ALA A 169 20.28 2.43 -12.31
N LEU A 170 20.61 2.39 -11.02
CA LEU A 170 19.82 1.62 -10.05
C LEU A 170 18.49 2.28 -9.71
N LEU A 171 18.43 3.60 -9.60
CA LEU A 171 17.17 4.34 -9.44
C LEU A 171 16.24 4.11 -10.64
N ASP A 172 16.79 3.94 -11.85
CA ASP A 172 16.00 3.63 -13.04
C ASP A 172 15.38 2.24 -13.00
N LYS A 173 16.16 1.24 -12.58
CA LYS A 173 15.65 -0.11 -12.37
C LYS A 173 14.61 -0.14 -11.26
N LEU A 174 14.85 0.58 -10.16
CA LEU A 174 13.91 0.73 -9.05
C LEU A 174 12.59 1.34 -9.51
N ALA A 175 12.66 2.45 -10.24
CA ALA A 175 11.48 3.13 -10.78
C ALA A 175 10.69 2.20 -11.71
N THR A 176 11.38 1.48 -12.61
CA THR A 176 10.77 0.52 -13.53
C THR A 176 10.07 -0.62 -12.79
N TYR A 177 10.72 -1.20 -11.78
CA TYR A 177 10.14 -2.20 -10.91
C TYR A 177 8.86 -1.70 -10.22
N MET A 178 8.91 -0.50 -9.64
CA MET A 178 7.77 0.07 -8.93
C MET A 178 6.60 0.37 -9.88
N GLU A 179 6.89 0.87 -11.08
CA GLU A 179 5.89 1.11 -12.14
C GLU A 179 5.22 -0.19 -12.59
N LYS A 180 6.00 -1.24 -12.87
CA LYS A 180 5.49 -2.57 -13.23
C LYS A 180 4.62 -3.16 -12.12
N THR A 181 5.09 -3.10 -10.88
CA THR A 181 4.32 -3.57 -9.71
C THR A 181 3.00 -2.83 -9.55
N GLN A 182 2.99 -1.52 -9.79
CA GLN A 182 1.77 -0.72 -9.75
C GLN A 182 0.85 -1.00 -10.95
N ALA A 183 1.40 -1.22 -12.13
CA ALA A 183 0.64 -1.61 -13.32
C ALA A 183 -0.09 -2.94 -13.07
N ILE A 184 0.59 -3.95 -12.52
CA ILE A 184 -0.02 -5.23 -12.14
C ILE A 184 -1.15 -5.02 -11.13
N LYS A 185 -0.90 -4.27 -10.04
CA LYS A 185 -1.94 -3.96 -9.04
C LYS A 185 -3.13 -3.23 -9.65
N LYS A 186 -2.88 -2.29 -10.57
CA LYS A 186 -3.92 -1.54 -11.28
C LYS A 186 -4.72 -2.44 -12.21
N LYS A 187 -4.07 -3.34 -12.96
CA LYS A 187 -4.72 -4.34 -13.82
C LYS A 187 -5.64 -5.24 -13.01
N VAL A 188 -5.12 -5.86 -11.94
CA VAL A 188 -5.91 -6.72 -11.04
C VAL A 188 -7.10 -5.95 -10.47
N LYS A 189 -6.87 -4.73 -9.96
CA LYS A 189 -7.96 -3.90 -9.43
C LYS A 189 -9.00 -3.56 -10.49
N SER A 190 -8.57 -3.23 -11.71
CA SER A 190 -9.45 -2.88 -12.83
C SER A 190 -10.30 -4.07 -13.28
N ALA A 191 -9.69 -5.27 -13.36
CA ALA A 191 -10.40 -6.50 -13.71
C ALA A 191 -11.51 -6.85 -12.72
N LEU A 192 -11.34 -6.49 -11.44
CA LEU A 192 -12.35 -6.69 -10.40
C LEU A 192 -13.49 -5.65 -10.40
N VAL A 193 -13.33 -4.51 -11.06
CA VAL A 193 -14.35 -3.44 -11.04
C VAL A 193 -15.66 -3.91 -11.67
N TYR A 194 -15.60 -4.54 -12.84
CA TYR A 194 -16.80 -5.00 -13.54
C TYR A 194 -17.57 -6.06 -12.72
N PRO A 195 -16.93 -7.14 -12.25
CA PRO A 195 -17.54 -8.13 -11.35
C PRO A 195 -18.22 -7.54 -10.12
N ILE A 196 -17.52 -6.66 -9.41
CA ILE A 196 -18.05 -6.02 -8.20
C ILE A 196 -19.25 -5.15 -8.56
N SER A 197 -19.19 -4.42 -9.67
CA SER A 197 -20.29 -3.55 -10.10
C SER A 197 -21.55 -4.36 -10.39
N VAL A 198 -21.44 -5.46 -11.12
CA VAL A 198 -22.60 -6.32 -11.44
C VAL A 198 -23.15 -6.99 -10.19
N VAL A 199 -22.29 -7.51 -9.30
CA VAL A 199 -22.73 -8.10 -8.02
C VAL A 199 -23.42 -7.06 -7.13
N VAL A 200 -22.93 -5.82 -7.09
CA VAL A 200 -23.59 -4.74 -6.34
C VAL A 200 -24.97 -4.44 -6.91
N VAL A 201 -25.09 -4.30 -8.25
CA VAL A 201 -26.38 -4.07 -8.92
C VAL A 201 -27.34 -5.23 -8.67
N ALA A 202 -26.85 -6.47 -8.76
CA ALA A 202 -27.58 -7.69 -8.45
C ALA A 202 -28.14 -7.70 -7.03
N ILE A 203 -27.30 -7.42 -6.03
CA ILE A 203 -27.70 -7.36 -4.62
C ILE A 203 -28.76 -6.28 -4.43
N VAL A 204 -28.57 -5.09 -5.03
CA VAL A 204 -29.56 -4.02 -4.96
C VAL A 204 -30.90 -4.46 -5.56
N LEU A 205 -30.89 -5.11 -6.72
CA LEU A 205 -32.10 -5.61 -7.37
C LEU A 205 -32.83 -6.64 -6.49
N VAL A 206 -32.10 -7.61 -5.95
CA VAL A 206 -32.66 -8.61 -5.02
C VAL A 206 -33.24 -7.96 -3.78
N LEU A 207 -32.54 -7.00 -3.17
CA LEU A 207 -33.04 -6.27 -2.00
C LEU A 207 -34.32 -5.48 -2.32
N VAL A 208 -34.39 -4.82 -3.48
CA VAL A 208 -35.61 -4.12 -3.92
C VAL A 208 -36.76 -5.10 -4.11
N MET A 209 -36.52 -6.25 -4.75
CA MET A 209 -37.54 -7.29 -4.90
C MET A 209 -38.02 -7.80 -3.54
N MET A 210 -37.09 -8.11 -2.62
CA MET A 210 -37.44 -8.60 -1.28
C MET A 210 -38.14 -7.55 -0.42
N MET A 211 -37.80 -6.26 -0.55
CA MET A 211 -38.36 -5.21 0.31
C MET A 211 -39.69 -4.64 -0.19
N PHE A 212 -39.91 -4.63 -1.51
CA PHE A 212 -41.10 -4.01 -2.10
C PHE A 212 -42.01 -5.00 -2.82
N VAL A 213 -41.45 -5.95 -3.58
CA VAL A 213 -42.27 -6.84 -4.43
C VAL A 213 -42.85 -7.99 -3.61
N LEU A 214 -42.01 -8.72 -2.87
CA LEU A 214 -42.46 -9.90 -2.10
C LEU A 214 -43.55 -9.56 -1.06
N PRO A 215 -43.48 -8.46 -0.30
CA PRO A 215 -44.52 -8.11 0.66
C PRO A 215 -45.89 -7.84 0.03
N GLU A 216 -45.94 -7.26 -1.18
CA GLU A 216 -47.22 -7.06 -1.88
C GLU A 216 -47.84 -8.39 -2.28
N PHE A 217 -47.02 -9.34 -2.74
CA PHE A 217 -47.48 -10.71 -3.01
C PHE A 217 -47.95 -11.41 -1.72
N LYS A 218 -47.25 -11.23 -0.61
CA LYS A 218 -47.66 -11.75 0.70
C LYS A 218 -49.06 -11.27 1.09
N LYS A 219 -49.37 -9.98 0.95
CA LYS A 219 -50.71 -9.43 1.22
C LYS A 219 -51.80 -10.10 0.40
N VAL A 220 -51.51 -10.38 -0.88
CA VAL A 220 -52.44 -11.08 -1.77
C VAL A 220 -52.66 -12.51 -1.28
N TYR A 221 -51.60 -13.23 -0.89
CA TYR A 221 -51.70 -14.60 -0.40
C TYR A 221 -52.36 -14.74 0.99
N ASP A 222 -52.07 -13.82 1.92
CA ASP A 222 -52.67 -13.79 3.25
C ASP A 222 -54.21 -13.63 3.18
N GLY A 223 -54.70 -12.89 2.18
CA GLY A 223 -56.13 -12.74 1.90
C GLY A 223 -56.83 -14.00 1.39
N MET A 224 -56.08 -15.04 1.00
CA MET A 224 -56.60 -16.25 0.35
C MET A 224 -56.62 -17.48 1.27
N GLY A 225 -56.09 -17.40 2.49
CA GLY A 225 -56.26 -18.41 3.54
C GLY A 225 -55.61 -19.78 3.30
N ALA A 226 -54.82 -19.94 2.23
CA ALA A 226 -54.11 -21.17 1.90
C ALA A 226 -52.71 -21.21 2.52
N LYS A 227 -52.24 -22.39 2.92
CA LYS A 227 -50.85 -22.58 3.39
C LYS A 227 -49.89 -22.39 2.23
N LEU A 228 -48.96 -21.45 2.37
CA LEU A 228 -47.90 -21.23 1.39
C LEU A 228 -46.98 -22.47 1.29
N PRO A 229 -46.55 -22.84 0.08
CA PRO A 229 -45.49 -23.83 -0.11
C PRO A 229 -44.21 -23.47 0.67
N ALA A 230 -43.46 -24.47 1.11
CA ALA A 230 -42.28 -24.27 1.98
C ALA A 230 -41.23 -23.30 1.40
N LEU A 231 -40.99 -23.37 0.08
CA LEU A 231 -40.06 -22.47 -0.60
C LEU A 231 -40.54 -21.00 -0.58
N THR A 232 -41.84 -20.78 -0.80
CA THR A 232 -42.46 -19.46 -0.75
C THR A 232 -42.45 -18.92 0.68
N GLN A 233 -42.81 -19.75 1.66
CA GLN A 233 -42.81 -19.36 3.08
C GLN A 233 -41.42 -18.91 3.53
N TRP A 234 -40.37 -19.70 3.23
CA TRP A 234 -38.99 -19.32 3.56
C TRP A 234 -38.59 -17.98 2.93
N MET A 235 -39.01 -17.74 1.69
CA MET A 235 -38.70 -16.49 0.99
C MET A 235 -39.45 -15.29 1.61
N MET A 236 -40.70 -15.49 2.05
CA MET A 236 -41.47 -14.47 2.77
C MET A 236 -40.87 -14.16 4.14
N ASP A 237 -40.44 -15.18 4.89
CA ASP A 237 -39.77 -15.01 6.19
C ASP A 237 -38.43 -14.25 6.02
N ALA A 238 -37.68 -14.57 4.97
CA ALA A 238 -36.46 -13.85 4.62
C ALA A 238 -36.77 -12.39 4.24
N SER A 239 -37.81 -12.14 3.44
CA SER A 239 -38.28 -10.79 3.09
C SER A 239 -38.63 -9.98 4.34
N ASP A 240 -39.42 -10.53 5.27
CA ASP A 240 -39.77 -9.88 6.53
C ASP A 240 -38.53 -9.49 7.35
N PHE A 241 -37.53 -10.37 7.40
CA PHE A 241 -36.24 -10.07 8.03
C PHE A 241 -35.51 -8.90 7.35
N PHE A 242 -35.46 -8.87 6.02
CA PHE A 242 -34.83 -7.77 5.27
C PHE A 242 -35.60 -6.45 5.37
N VAL A 243 -36.93 -6.47 5.42
CA VAL A 243 -37.74 -5.26 5.65
C VAL A 243 -37.51 -4.72 7.06
N ALA A 244 -37.51 -5.59 8.08
CA ALA A 244 -37.38 -5.17 9.47
C ALA A 244 -35.95 -4.76 9.85
N GLN A 245 -34.94 -5.48 9.36
CA GLN A 245 -33.54 -5.39 9.83
C GLN A 245 -32.53 -5.16 8.69
N GLY A 246 -32.96 -4.84 7.48
CA GLY A 246 -32.08 -4.71 6.31
C GLY A 246 -30.93 -3.71 6.48
N TRP A 247 -31.15 -2.63 7.25
CA TRP A 247 -30.11 -1.66 7.56
C TRP A 247 -29.00 -2.24 8.46
N ILE A 248 -29.34 -3.14 9.40
CA ILE A 248 -28.37 -3.89 10.23
C ILE A 248 -27.58 -4.88 9.39
N VAL A 249 -28.20 -5.53 8.41
CA VAL A 249 -27.48 -6.45 7.51
C VAL A 249 -26.44 -5.69 6.67
N ILE A 250 -26.81 -4.52 6.13
CA ILE A 250 -25.88 -3.67 5.37
C ILE A 250 -24.73 -3.18 6.26
N LEU A 251 -25.04 -2.66 7.45
CA LEU A 251 -24.02 -2.25 8.42
C LEU A 251 -23.14 -3.42 8.89
N GLY A 252 -23.74 -4.60 9.07
CA GLY A 252 -23.05 -5.84 9.44
C GLY A 252 -22.06 -6.28 8.37
N MET A 253 -22.45 -6.25 7.09
CA MET A 253 -21.53 -6.53 5.98
C MET A 253 -20.38 -5.52 5.91
N ILE A 254 -20.67 -4.23 6.02
CA ILE A 254 -19.63 -3.19 6.04
C ILE A 254 -18.69 -3.40 7.24
N GLY A 255 -19.24 -3.66 8.42
CA GLY A 255 -18.50 -3.95 9.64
C GLY A 255 -17.63 -5.19 9.52
N ALA A 256 -18.13 -6.26 8.91
CA ALA A 256 -17.40 -7.50 8.67
C ALA A 256 -16.22 -7.26 7.71
N VAL A 257 -16.42 -6.53 6.60
CA VAL A 257 -15.34 -6.21 5.65
C VAL A 257 -14.26 -5.33 6.30
N VAL A 258 -14.67 -4.30 7.05
CA VAL A 258 -13.72 -3.41 7.75
C VAL A 258 -12.99 -4.16 8.86
N GLY A 259 -13.70 -4.97 9.65
CA GLY A 259 -13.15 -5.81 10.71
C GLY A 259 -12.15 -6.83 10.17
N ALA A 260 -12.52 -7.56 9.11
CA ALA A 260 -11.61 -8.49 8.44
C ALA A 260 -10.36 -7.78 7.89
N SER A 261 -10.51 -6.59 7.27
CA SER A 261 -9.36 -5.80 6.80
C SER A 261 -8.45 -5.34 7.95
N PHE A 262 -9.02 -4.99 9.10
CA PHE A 262 -8.26 -4.57 10.28
C PHE A 262 -7.51 -5.74 10.92
N ILE A 263 -8.17 -6.89 11.11
CA ILE A 263 -7.58 -8.10 11.68
C ILE A 263 -6.48 -8.66 10.77
N HIS A 264 -6.72 -8.70 9.45
CA HIS A 264 -5.72 -9.14 8.49
C HIS A 264 -4.47 -8.25 8.50
N LYS A 265 -4.58 -6.93 8.71
CA LYS A 265 -3.39 -6.07 8.78
C LYS A 265 -2.59 -6.21 10.07
N ASN A 266 -3.23 -6.62 11.16
CA ASN A 266 -2.63 -6.59 12.49
C ASN A 266 -2.21 -7.98 13.02
N SER A 267 -2.60 -9.07 12.36
CA SER A 267 -2.28 -10.43 12.81
C SER A 267 -1.56 -11.25 11.74
N PRO A 268 -0.25 -11.54 11.94
CA PRO A 268 0.52 -12.41 11.04
C PRO A 268 -0.08 -13.81 10.88
N ALA A 269 -0.67 -14.37 11.94
CA ALA A 269 -1.33 -15.68 11.89
C ALA A 269 -2.58 -15.66 10.99
N VAL A 270 -3.32 -14.56 10.97
CA VAL A 270 -4.48 -14.39 10.08
C VAL A 270 -4.02 -14.14 8.65
N GLN A 271 -2.95 -13.36 8.44
CA GLN A 271 -2.34 -13.24 7.11
C GLN A 271 -1.96 -14.60 6.55
N LYS A 272 -1.27 -15.44 7.33
CA LYS A 272 -0.89 -16.79 6.92
C LYS A 272 -2.07 -17.68 6.54
N ARG A 273 -3.15 -17.66 7.32
CA ARG A 273 -4.36 -18.44 7.00
C ARG A 273 -5.07 -17.91 5.75
N VAL A 274 -5.16 -16.59 5.60
CA VAL A 274 -5.80 -15.96 4.44
C VAL A 274 -4.97 -16.24 3.18
N ASP A 275 -3.66 -16.04 3.22
CA ASP A 275 -2.77 -16.28 2.08
C ASP A 275 -2.78 -17.76 1.67
N ALA A 276 -2.76 -18.69 2.63
CA ALA A 276 -2.87 -20.11 2.36
C ALA A 276 -4.24 -20.51 1.78
N LEU A 277 -5.33 -19.89 2.24
CA LEU A 277 -6.68 -20.12 1.71
C LEU A 277 -6.82 -19.54 0.30
N LEU A 278 -6.32 -18.33 0.06
CA LEU A 278 -6.33 -17.68 -1.25
C LEU A 278 -5.56 -18.50 -2.29
N LEU A 279 -4.42 -19.10 -1.91
CA LEU A 279 -3.66 -20.01 -2.78
C LEU A 279 -4.40 -21.32 -3.11
N LYS A 280 -5.40 -21.71 -2.31
CA LYS A 280 -6.23 -22.90 -2.52
C LYS A 280 -7.52 -22.62 -3.29
N LEU A 281 -7.90 -21.36 -3.47
CA LEU A 281 -9.09 -21.03 -4.26
C LEU A 281 -8.83 -21.35 -5.74
N PRO A 282 -9.73 -22.09 -6.40
CA PRO A 282 -9.63 -22.32 -7.83
C PRO A 282 -9.62 -20.97 -8.54
N ILE A 283 -8.76 -20.82 -9.55
CA ILE A 283 -8.52 -19.59 -10.34
C ILE A 283 -7.69 -18.51 -9.59
N PHE A 284 -8.11 -18.05 -8.42
CA PHE A 284 -7.38 -16.97 -7.71
C PHE A 284 -6.01 -17.41 -7.17
N GLY A 285 -5.90 -18.66 -6.70
CA GLY A 285 -4.65 -19.17 -6.16
C GLY A 285 -3.54 -19.29 -7.18
N GLU A 286 -3.89 -19.62 -8.43
CA GLU A 286 -2.92 -19.70 -9.53
C GLU A 286 -2.39 -18.31 -9.91
N ILE A 287 -3.27 -17.30 -9.99
CA ILE A 287 -2.88 -15.90 -10.26
C ILE A 287 -1.95 -15.38 -9.19
N ILE A 288 -2.28 -15.60 -7.91
CA ILE A 288 -1.45 -15.14 -6.79
C ILE A 288 -0.08 -15.82 -6.82
N ARG A 289 -0.04 -17.12 -7.09
CA ARG A 289 1.22 -17.88 -7.21
C ARG A 289 2.09 -17.33 -8.35
N LYS A 290 1.54 -17.21 -9.56
CA LYS A 290 2.22 -16.66 -10.74
C LYS A 290 2.73 -15.23 -10.47
N ALA A 291 1.91 -14.37 -9.86
CA ALA A 291 2.29 -13.01 -9.51
C ALA A 291 3.37 -12.93 -8.43
N THR A 292 3.36 -13.86 -7.49
CA THR A 292 4.39 -13.95 -6.44
C THR A 292 5.72 -14.38 -7.04
N ILE A 293 5.72 -15.41 -7.90
CA ILE A 293 6.93 -15.89 -8.61
C ILE A 293 7.49 -14.79 -9.52
N ALA A 294 6.65 -14.13 -10.32
CA ALA A 294 7.06 -13.01 -11.18
C ALA A 294 7.77 -11.91 -10.38
N ARG A 295 7.18 -11.51 -9.24
CA ARG A 295 7.77 -10.49 -8.38
C ARG A 295 9.05 -10.96 -7.73
N TRP A 296 9.09 -12.19 -7.22
CA TRP A 296 10.29 -12.77 -6.63
C TRP A 296 11.44 -12.76 -7.65
N ALA A 297 11.22 -13.31 -8.84
CA ALA A 297 12.23 -13.40 -9.90
C ALA A 297 12.70 -12.00 -10.37
N ARG A 298 11.77 -11.06 -10.60
CA ARG A 298 12.10 -9.69 -11.00
C ARG A 298 12.95 -8.97 -9.96
N THR A 299 12.59 -9.12 -8.69
CA THR A 299 13.26 -8.46 -7.56
C THR A 299 14.67 -9.01 -7.39
N THR A 300 14.81 -10.34 -7.43
CA THR A 300 16.11 -11.02 -7.36
C THR A 300 17.01 -10.63 -8.53
N ALA A 301 16.50 -10.68 -9.77
CA ALA A 301 17.27 -10.31 -10.96
C ALA A 301 17.74 -8.85 -10.90
N THR A 302 16.86 -7.93 -10.49
CA THR A 302 17.16 -6.49 -10.41
C THR A 302 18.32 -6.20 -9.45
N LEU A 303 18.31 -6.81 -8.27
CA LEU A 303 19.39 -6.63 -7.29
C LEU A 303 20.66 -7.37 -7.69
N PHE A 304 20.54 -8.52 -8.35
CA PHE A 304 21.70 -9.28 -8.80
C PHE A 304 22.46 -8.53 -9.90
N THR A 305 21.77 -7.99 -10.90
CA THR A 305 22.41 -7.10 -11.89
C THR A 305 22.91 -5.79 -11.26
N ALA A 306 22.43 -5.42 -10.07
CA ALA A 306 22.95 -4.27 -9.31
C ALA A 306 24.24 -4.59 -8.54
N GLY A 307 24.71 -5.84 -8.58
CA GLY A 307 25.92 -6.28 -7.88
C GLY A 307 25.72 -6.52 -6.38
N VAL A 308 24.47 -6.60 -5.90
CA VAL A 308 24.20 -6.89 -4.49
C VAL A 308 24.51 -8.36 -4.18
N PRO A 309 25.18 -8.69 -3.06
CA PRO A 309 25.46 -10.08 -2.70
C PRO A 309 24.19 -10.92 -2.55
N LEU A 310 24.18 -12.15 -3.09
CA LEU A 310 22.98 -13.02 -3.14
C LEU A 310 22.28 -13.21 -1.78
N VAL A 311 23.04 -13.35 -0.68
CA VAL A 311 22.47 -13.51 0.66
C VAL A 311 21.70 -12.27 1.13
N GLU A 312 22.13 -11.06 0.74
CA GLU A 312 21.43 -9.80 1.00
C GLU A 312 20.22 -9.62 0.09
N ILE A 313 20.33 -10.09 -1.16
CA ILE A 313 19.22 -10.14 -2.10
C ILE A 313 18.09 -10.97 -1.52
N LEU A 314 18.37 -12.19 -1.06
CA LEU A 314 17.34 -13.08 -0.53
C LEU A 314 16.67 -12.51 0.73
N ASP A 315 17.38 -11.76 1.59
CA ASP A 315 16.73 -11.05 2.71
C ASP A 315 15.77 -9.94 2.24
N SER A 316 16.15 -9.24 1.17
CA SER A 316 15.36 -8.14 0.60
C SER A 316 14.13 -8.66 -0.14
N VAL A 317 14.28 -9.77 -0.86
CA VAL A 317 13.24 -10.37 -1.70
C VAL A 317 12.18 -11.08 -0.85
N ALA A 318 12.54 -11.66 0.28
CA ALA A 318 11.63 -12.40 1.16
C ALA A 318 10.37 -11.56 1.48
N GLY A 319 10.54 -10.31 1.90
CA GLY A 319 9.41 -9.40 2.18
C GLY A 319 8.78 -8.77 0.92
N ALA A 320 9.51 -8.71 -0.20
CA ALA A 320 9.03 -8.08 -1.43
C ALA A 320 8.03 -8.97 -2.20
N ALA A 321 8.19 -10.29 -2.12
CA ALA A 321 7.34 -11.27 -2.81
C ALA A 321 5.84 -11.11 -2.46
N GLY A 322 5.53 -10.68 -1.23
CA GLY A 322 4.18 -10.31 -0.81
C GLY A 322 3.25 -11.49 -0.51
N ASN A 323 3.82 -12.68 -0.27
CA ASN A 323 3.11 -13.86 0.21
C ASN A 323 3.98 -14.55 1.28
N ILE A 324 3.40 -14.82 2.45
CA ILE A 324 4.17 -15.31 3.59
C ILE A 324 4.80 -16.70 3.38
N ILE A 325 4.20 -17.55 2.53
CA ILE A 325 4.76 -18.88 2.22
C ILE A 325 6.05 -18.74 1.41
N TYR A 326 6.07 -17.81 0.45
CA TYR A 326 7.27 -17.50 -0.32
C TYR A 326 8.31 -16.73 0.50
N GLU A 327 7.89 -15.91 1.46
CA GLU A 327 8.79 -15.24 2.40
C GLU A 327 9.52 -16.25 3.29
N GLU A 328 8.79 -17.18 3.91
CA GLU A 328 9.36 -18.26 4.73
C GLU A 328 10.31 -19.15 3.91
N ALA A 329 9.89 -19.56 2.71
CA ALA A 329 10.74 -20.34 1.80
C ALA A 329 12.01 -19.56 1.39
N THR A 330 11.91 -18.26 1.13
CA THR A 330 13.07 -17.43 0.77
C THR A 330 14.05 -17.29 1.94
N HIS A 331 13.56 -17.18 3.18
CA HIS A 331 14.41 -17.21 4.37
C HIS A 331 15.12 -18.55 4.56
N GLU A 332 14.44 -19.66 4.29
CA GLU A 332 15.05 -20.98 4.31
C GLU A 332 16.15 -21.11 3.24
N ILE A 333 15.86 -20.67 2.00
CA ILE A 333 16.83 -20.64 0.90
C ILE A 333 18.05 -19.80 1.29
N ARG A 334 17.83 -18.60 1.84
CA ARG A 334 18.90 -17.72 2.33
C ARG A 334 19.80 -18.43 3.35
N SER A 335 19.20 -19.11 4.33
CA SER A 335 19.94 -19.84 5.36
C SER A 335 20.83 -20.93 4.76
N LYS A 336 20.30 -21.69 3.80
CA LYS A 336 21.04 -22.75 3.08
C LYS A 336 22.16 -22.19 2.22
N VAL A 337 21.90 -21.13 1.46
CA VAL A 337 22.91 -20.45 0.62
C VAL A 337 24.03 -19.88 1.49
N ASN A 338 23.71 -19.30 2.64
CA ASN A 338 24.71 -18.80 3.59
C ASN A 338 25.58 -19.91 4.21
N GLN A 339 25.10 -21.17 4.20
CA GLN A 339 25.85 -22.35 4.61
C GLN A 339 26.68 -22.97 3.47
N GLY A 340 26.66 -22.38 2.27
CA GLY A 340 27.41 -22.86 1.10
C GLY A 340 26.65 -23.85 0.22
N ILE A 341 25.35 -24.08 0.45
CA ILE A 341 24.51 -24.89 -0.43
C ILE A 341 24.18 -24.05 -1.69
N SER A 342 24.18 -24.67 -2.87
CA SER A 342 23.81 -23.97 -4.11
C SER A 342 22.38 -23.43 -4.05
N LEU A 343 22.13 -22.31 -4.71
CA LEU A 343 20.80 -21.69 -4.79
C LEU A 343 19.78 -22.68 -5.34
N THR A 344 20.17 -23.44 -6.36
CA THR A 344 19.32 -24.45 -7.00
C THR A 344 18.87 -25.53 -6.02
N SER A 345 19.81 -26.11 -5.26
CA SER A 345 19.51 -27.15 -4.28
C SER A 345 18.64 -26.61 -3.14
N ALA A 346 18.92 -25.38 -2.71
CA ALA A 346 18.16 -24.70 -1.68
C ALA A 346 16.71 -24.44 -2.13
N MET A 347 16.49 -24.03 -3.38
CA MET A 347 15.16 -23.82 -3.97
C MET A 347 14.40 -25.13 -4.11
N GLN A 348 15.03 -26.19 -4.60
CA GLN A 348 14.42 -27.52 -4.73
C GLN A 348 13.88 -28.02 -3.39
N ALA A 349 14.63 -27.85 -2.31
CA ALA A 349 14.25 -28.33 -0.99
C ALA A 349 13.04 -27.61 -0.37
N THR A 350 12.56 -26.51 -0.95
CA THR A 350 11.37 -25.78 -0.45
C THR A 350 10.07 -26.17 -1.14
N ASP A 351 10.11 -26.84 -2.31
CA ASP A 351 8.94 -27.27 -3.10
C ASP A 351 7.88 -26.19 -3.44
N VAL A 352 8.20 -24.90 -3.26
CA VAL A 352 7.27 -23.79 -3.59
C VAL A 352 7.47 -23.23 -5.00
N PHE A 353 8.63 -23.48 -5.61
CA PHE A 353 8.98 -22.99 -6.94
C PHE A 353 8.72 -24.06 -8.01
N PRO A 354 8.05 -23.73 -9.12
CA PRO A 354 7.89 -24.64 -10.25
C PRO A 354 9.23 -25.03 -10.87
N ASN A 355 9.29 -26.22 -11.48
CA ASN A 355 10.51 -26.79 -12.06
C ASN A 355 11.22 -25.82 -13.02
N MET A 356 10.47 -25.11 -13.87
CA MET A 356 11.04 -24.13 -14.81
C MET A 356 11.79 -22.99 -14.10
N VAL A 357 11.33 -22.52 -12.94
CA VAL A 357 12.03 -21.49 -12.16
C VAL A 357 13.35 -22.03 -11.62
N VAL A 358 13.31 -23.24 -11.05
CA VAL A 358 14.48 -23.93 -10.50
C VAL A 358 15.51 -24.22 -11.59
N GLN A 359 15.07 -24.67 -12.76
CA GLN A 359 15.95 -24.94 -13.92
C GLN A 359 16.62 -23.67 -14.43
N MET A 360 15.88 -22.58 -14.57
CA MET A 360 16.46 -21.29 -14.98
C MET A 360 17.45 -20.77 -13.94
N ALA A 361 17.18 -20.94 -12.64
CA ALA A 361 18.15 -20.64 -11.59
C ALA A 361 19.41 -21.50 -11.70
N SER A 362 19.28 -22.81 -11.98
CA SER A 362 20.39 -23.73 -12.20
C SER A 362 21.27 -23.31 -13.37
N ILE A 363 20.67 -23.04 -14.53
CA ILE A 363 21.39 -22.59 -15.73
C ILE A 363 22.11 -21.27 -15.45
N GLY A 364 21.44 -20.34 -14.78
CA GLY A 364 22.02 -19.03 -14.43
C GLY A 364 23.14 -19.13 -13.39
N GLU A 365 23.03 -20.03 -12.42
CA GLU A 365 24.06 -20.30 -11.40
C GLU A 365 25.30 -20.94 -12.03
N GLU A 366 25.14 -21.90 -12.94
CA GLU A 366 26.23 -22.57 -13.67
C GLU A 366 26.91 -21.63 -14.69
N ALA A 367 26.13 -20.84 -15.42
CA ALA A 367 26.63 -19.94 -16.45
C ALA A 367 27.08 -18.56 -15.90
N GLY A 368 26.87 -18.28 -14.61
CA GLY A 368 27.15 -16.98 -14.00
C GLY A 368 26.24 -15.84 -14.49
N SER A 369 25.09 -16.17 -15.08
CA SER A 369 24.10 -15.25 -15.68
C SER A 369 22.72 -15.38 -15.02
N LEU A 370 22.72 -15.46 -13.68
CA LEU A 370 21.52 -15.65 -12.88
C LEU A 370 20.50 -14.52 -13.07
N ASP A 371 20.95 -13.30 -13.27
CA ASP A 371 20.08 -12.16 -13.54
C ASP A 371 19.35 -12.26 -14.88
N ASP A 372 20.01 -12.67 -15.96
CA ASP A 372 19.38 -12.87 -17.26
C ASP A 372 18.32 -13.98 -17.20
N MET A 373 18.65 -15.11 -16.56
CA MET A 373 17.73 -16.23 -16.44
C MET A 373 16.52 -15.89 -15.56
N LEU A 374 16.73 -15.21 -14.43
CA LEU A 374 15.63 -14.77 -13.57
C LEU A 374 14.80 -13.65 -14.19
N ASN A 375 15.37 -12.79 -15.03
CA ASN A 375 14.60 -11.82 -15.82
C ASN A 375 13.65 -12.51 -16.82
N LYS A 376 14.12 -13.57 -17.50
CA LYS A 376 13.25 -14.37 -18.38
C LYS A 376 12.13 -15.06 -17.62
N VAL A 377 12.42 -15.60 -16.44
CA VAL A 377 11.39 -16.16 -15.54
C VAL A 377 10.38 -15.08 -15.17
N ALA A 378 10.84 -13.88 -14.81
CA ALA A 378 9.96 -12.77 -14.46
C ALA A 378 9.03 -12.40 -15.63
N GLU A 379 9.56 -12.23 -16.83
CA GLU A 379 8.78 -11.91 -18.04
C GLU A 379 7.74 -12.98 -18.35
N PHE A 380 8.15 -14.25 -18.34
CA PHE A 380 7.23 -15.36 -18.56
C PHE A 380 6.07 -15.37 -17.54
N TYR A 381 6.36 -15.23 -16.25
CA TYR A 381 5.31 -15.23 -15.23
C TYR A 381 4.49 -13.93 -15.18
N GLU A 382 5.05 -12.79 -15.62
CA GLU A 382 4.29 -11.56 -15.83
C GLU A 382 3.23 -11.77 -16.93
N ASP A 383 3.60 -12.41 -18.04
CA ASP A 383 2.68 -12.74 -19.14
C ASP A 383 1.63 -13.77 -18.69
N GLU A 384 2.03 -14.79 -17.94
CA GLU A 384 1.10 -15.78 -17.37
C GLU A 384 0.10 -15.17 -16.39
N VAL A 385 0.49 -14.12 -15.64
CA VAL A 385 -0.44 -13.34 -14.82
C VAL A 385 -1.42 -12.59 -15.70
N ASP A 386 -0.95 -11.93 -16.76
CA ASP A 386 -1.82 -11.19 -17.68
C ASP A 386 -2.86 -12.12 -18.33
N ASN A 387 -2.44 -13.30 -18.80
CA ASN A 387 -3.32 -14.33 -19.36
C ASN A 387 -4.34 -14.83 -18.34
N ALA A 388 -3.90 -15.13 -17.11
CA ALA A 388 -4.78 -15.62 -16.06
C ALA A 388 -5.80 -14.56 -15.61
N VAL A 389 -5.42 -13.27 -15.58
CA VAL A 389 -6.33 -12.15 -15.30
C VAL A 389 -7.36 -11.98 -16.42
N ALA A 390 -6.95 -12.13 -17.68
CA ALA A 390 -7.86 -12.07 -18.82
C ALA A 390 -8.88 -13.22 -18.80
N MET A 391 -8.42 -14.45 -18.55
CA MET A 391 -9.29 -15.62 -18.41
C MET A 391 -10.25 -15.51 -17.23
N LEU A 392 -9.79 -15.00 -16.08
CA LEU A 392 -10.68 -14.75 -14.95
C LEU A 392 -11.79 -13.77 -15.35
N SER A 393 -11.43 -12.71 -16.06
CA SER A 393 -12.40 -11.69 -16.50
C SER A 393 -13.45 -12.26 -17.46
N SER A 394 -13.09 -13.18 -18.36
CA SER A 394 -14.04 -13.81 -19.28
C SER A 394 -14.94 -14.84 -18.60
N LEU A 395 -14.44 -15.60 -17.63
CA LEU A 395 -15.23 -16.57 -16.86
C LEU A 395 -16.22 -15.92 -15.90
N MET A 396 -15.97 -14.67 -15.49
CA MET A 396 -16.85 -13.93 -14.59
C MET A 396 -18.24 -13.74 -15.16
N GLU A 397 -18.37 -13.47 -16.46
CA GLU A 397 -19.66 -13.18 -17.08
C GLU A 397 -20.61 -14.41 -17.06
N PRO A 398 -20.21 -15.62 -17.51
CA PRO A 398 -21.03 -16.83 -17.36
C PRO A 398 -21.37 -17.16 -15.91
N ILE A 399 -20.41 -17.03 -14.98
CA ILE A 399 -20.64 -17.32 -13.56
C ILE A 399 -21.70 -16.37 -13.00
N ILE A 400 -21.56 -15.07 -13.30
CA ILE A 400 -22.53 -14.05 -12.88
C ILE A 400 -23.91 -14.34 -13.49
N MET A 401 -23.99 -14.67 -14.77
CA MET A 401 -25.26 -15.02 -15.43
C MET A 401 -25.93 -16.23 -14.79
N VAL A 402 -25.17 -17.30 -14.49
CA VAL A 402 -25.71 -18.51 -13.84
C VAL A 402 -26.18 -18.19 -12.42
N VAL A 403 -25.40 -17.46 -11.64
CA VAL A 403 -25.76 -17.08 -10.26
C VAL A 403 -26.99 -16.18 -10.26
N LEU A 404 -27.01 -15.14 -11.10
CA LEU A 404 -28.15 -14.22 -11.20
C LEU A 404 -29.40 -14.91 -11.71
N GLY A 405 -29.28 -15.68 -12.78
CA GLY A 405 -30.39 -16.45 -13.33
C GLY A 405 -30.95 -17.43 -12.32
N SER A 406 -30.10 -18.08 -11.52
CA SER A 406 -30.53 -18.98 -10.45
C SER A 406 -31.25 -18.23 -9.34
N ILE A 407 -30.72 -17.10 -8.87
CA ILE A 407 -31.35 -16.29 -7.81
C ILE A 407 -32.72 -15.77 -8.28
N VAL A 408 -32.78 -15.13 -9.45
CA VAL A 408 -34.03 -14.59 -10.01
C VAL A 408 -35.01 -15.72 -10.31
N GLY A 409 -34.54 -16.84 -10.86
CA GLY A 409 -35.36 -18.02 -11.13
C GLY A 409 -35.99 -18.59 -9.87
N VAL A 410 -35.22 -18.75 -8.78
CA VAL A 410 -35.75 -19.20 -7.49
C VAL A 410 -36.77 -18.23 -6.93
N ILE A 411 -36.54 -16.91 -7.04
CA ILE A 411 -37.50 -15.89 -6.62
C ILE A 411 -38.80 -16.00 -7.42
N LEU A 412 -38.71 -16.10 -8.75
CA LEU A 412 -39.89 -16.25 -9.60
C LEU A 412 -40.65 -17.54 -9.27
N ILE A 413 -39.97 -18.68 -9.15
CA ILE A 413 -40.61 -19.95 -8.76
C ILE A 413 -41.31 -19.79 -7.41
N ALA A 414 -40.64 -19.23 -6.41
CA ALA A 414 -41.22 -19.00 -5.09
C ALA A 414 -42.48 -18.10 -5.16
N MET A 415 -42.51 -17.13 -6.07
CA MET A 415 -43.68 -16.26 -6.27
C MET A 415 -44.83 -16.95 -7.02
N TYR A 416 -44.54 -17.79 -8.02
CA TYR A 416 -45.58 -18.44 -8.83
C TYR A 416 -46.10 -19.75 -8.23
N LEU A 417 -45.31 -20.45 -7.42
CA LEU A 417 -45.68 -21.76 -6.85
C LEU A 417 -47.03 -21.75 -6.09
N PRO A 418 -47.38 -20.73 -5.28
CA PRO A 418 -48.67 -20.66 -4.60
C PRO A 418 -49.87 -20.66 -5.56
N LEU A 419 -49.72 -20.07 -6.75
CA LEU A 419 -50.81 -20.01 -7.74
C LEU A 419 -51.20 -21.40 -8.26
N PHE A 420 -50.23 -22.30 -8.39
CA PHE A 420 -50.49 -23.68 -8.78
C PHE A 420 -51.16 -24.49 -7.67
N SER A 421 -50.68 -24.35 -6.42
CA SER A 421 -51.33 -25.01 -5.27
C SER A 421 -52.77 -24.53 -5.02
N MET A 422 -53.11 -23.34 -5.52
CA MET A 422 -54.49 -22.85 -5.50
C MET A 422 -55.36 -23.47 -6.60
N GLY A 423 -54.80 -23.70 -7.80
CA GLY A 423 -55.51 -24.38 -8.89
C GLY A 423 -55.93 -25.80 -8.51
N ASP A 424 -55.07 -26.52 -7.76
CA ASP A 424 -55.34 -27.87 -7.27
C ASP A 424 -56.30 -27.91 -6.06
N ALA A 425 -56.55 -26.77 -5.40
CA ALA A 425 -57.47 -26.67 -4.26
C ALA A 425 -58.88 -26.16 -4.65
N LEU A 426 -59.02 -25.62 -5.87
CA LEU A 426 -60.28 -25.10 -6.43
C LEU A 426 -60.88 -26.02 -7.52
N GLY A 427 -60.18 -27.09 -7.90
CA GLY A 427 -60.70 -28.25 -8.63
C GLY A 427 -60.72 -29.48 -7.72
#